data_AF-A0A7V9C0X6-F1
#
_entry.id   AF-A0A7V9C0X6-F1
#
_cell.length_a   1.000
_cell.length_b   1.000
_cell.length_c   1.000
_cell.angle_alpha   90.00
_cell.angle_beta   90.00
_cell.angle_gamma   90.00
#
_symmetry.space_group_name_H-M   'P 1'
#
loop_
_entity.id
_entity.type
_entity.pdbx_description
1 polymer ?
#
loop_
_entity_poly.entity_id
_entity_poly.type
_entity_poly.pdbx_seq_one_letter_code
_entity_poly.pdbx_strand_id
1 'polypeptide(L)'
;MHYASNATFLARVRNNGAEVAAVYKPRRGERPLWDFPNGTLCEREVATYELSAALGWGLIPATVLRDGPLGEGMVQRFVDHDPEEHYFTLLDQHADHFRRFAVFDVLVNNADRKGGHCLRSRPDGGILGIDHGLTFHPAWKLRTVIWHFAGERIDPVIADDVCRVAQLDATVVDPLTPLLSPLELEAMQQRAAELLTTGTLPEPEPGYHSVPWPLV
;
A
#
# COMPACT_ATOMS: atom_id res chain seq x y z
N MET A 1 -12.30 24.52 -8.90
CA MET A 1 -11.41 23.68 -8.07
C MET A 1 -11.38 22.31 -8.72
N HIS A 2 -10.46 22.09 -9.67
CA HIS A 2 -10.40 20.87 -10.48
C HIS A 2 -9.37 19.91 -9.88
N TYR A 3 -9.79 18.67 -9.67
CA TYR A 3 -9.21 17.68 -8.77
C TYR A 3 -7.72 17.37 -8.99
N ALA A 4 -7.05 17.12 -7.88
CA ALA A 4 -5.62 16.89 -7.74
C ALA A 4 -5.23 15.43 -8.00
N SER A 5 -5.13 15.01 -9.27
CA SER A 5 -4.51 13.72 -9.60
C SER A 5 -3.02 13.90 -9.93
N ASN A 6 -2.18 13.09 -9.31
CA ASN A 6 -0.77 12.93 -9.70
C ASN A 6 -0.70 12.42 -11.15
N ALA A 7 0.33 12.82 -11.89
CA ALA A 7 0.51 12.35 -13.25
C ALA A 7 0.78 10.83 -13.25
N THR A 8 -0.03 10.08 -14.00
CA THR A 8 0.04 8.63 -14.10
C THR A 8 0.02 8.23 -15.56
N PHE A 9 0.94 7.36 -15.97
CA PHE A 9 1.12 6.95 -17.35
C PHE A 9 1.11 5.43 -17.48
N LEU A 10 0.49 4.92 -18.54
CA LEU A 10 0.73 3.55 -18.99
C LEU A 10 2.05 3.54 -19.78
N ALA A 11 2.96 2.68 -19.37
CA ALA A 11 4.29 2.52 -19.95
C ALA A 11 4.51 1.07 -20.40
N ARG A 12 5.53 0.88 -21.25
CA ARG A 12 6.05 -0.44 -21.63
C ARG A 12 7.51 -0.53 -21.19
N VAL A 13 7.83 -1.50 -20.34
CA VAL A 13 9.19 -1.79 -19.92
C VAL A 13 9.74 -2.89 -20.82
N ARG A 14 10.92 -2.67 -21.40
CA ARG A 14 11.59 -3.61 -22.30
C ARG A 14 12.92 -4.05 -21.71
N ASN A 15 13.20 -5.34 -21.78
CA ASN A 15 14.51 -5.90 -21.43
C ASN A 15 14.78 -7.16 -22.26
N ASN A 16 15.89 -7.22 -22.98
CA ASN A 16 16.33 -8.40 -23.75
C ASN A 16 15.23 -9.08 -24.60
N GLY A 17 14.40 -8.28 -25.28
CA GLY A 17 13.32 -8.77 -26.14
C GLY A 17 12.01 -9.11 -25.42
N ALA A 18 11.98 -9.11 -24.08
CA ALA A 18 10.73 -9.14 -23.31
C ALA A 18 10.14 -7.73 -23.17
N GLU A 19 8.82 -7.64 -23.16
CA GLU A 19 8.06 -6.40 -22.94
C GLU A 19 6.93 -6.67 -21.95
N VAL A 20 6.79 -5.78 -20.95
CA VAL A 20 5.69 -5.82 -19.99
C VAL A 20 5.04 -4.44 -19.85
N ALA A 21 3.72 -4.42 -19.66
CA ALA A 21 3.00 -3.20 -19.34
C ALA A 21 3.27 -2.78 -17.88
N ALA A 22 3.37 -1.47 -17.65
CA ALA A 22 3.63 -0.91 -16.33
C ALA A 22 2.88 0.41 -16.14
N VAL A 23 2.58 0.76 -14.90
CA VAL A 23 2.18 2.10 -14.49
C VAL A 23 3.42 2.87 -14.10
N TYR A 24 3.58 4.08 -14.63
CA TYR A 24 4.68 4.99 -14.30
C TYR A 24 4.12 6.28 -13.69
N LYS A 25 4.54 6.60 -12.46
CA LYS A 25 4.24 7.88 -11.80
C LYS A 25 5.55 8.64 -11.54
N PRO A 26 5.90 9.65 -12.37
CA PRO A 26 7.10 10.44 -12.16
C PRO A 26 7.02 11.28 -10.89
N ARG A 27 8.14 11.42 -10.18
CA ARG A 27 8.27 12.32 -9.02
C ARG A 27 7.87 13.75 -9.36
N ARG A 28 8.27 14.26 -10.53
CA ARG A 28 7.91 15.60 -11.00
C ARG A 28 6.42 15.79 -11.33
N GLY A 29 5.69 14.68 -11.47
CA GLY A 29 4.25 14.67 -11.70
C GLY A 29 3.44 14.63 -10.41
N GLU A 30 4.10 14.57 -9.25
CA GLU A 30 3.46 14.65 -7.95
C GLU A 30 2.91 16.06 -7.72
N ARG A 31 1.68 16.12 -7.21
CA ARG A 31 1.10 17.35 -6.69
C ARG A 31 1.46 17.45 -5.21
N PRO A 32 1.99 18.60 -4.76
CA PRO A 32 2.21 18.86 -3.34
C PRO A 32 0.94 18.60 -2.52
N LEU A 33 1.12 17.90 -1.41
CA LEU A 33 0.11 17.70 -0.39
C LEU A 33 0.55 18.44 0.86
N TRP A 34 -0.40 19.04 1.58
CA TRP A 34 -0.08 19.85 2.75
C TRP A 34 0.45 19.01 3.91
N ASP A 35 0.14 17.71 3.93
CA ASP A 35 0.44 16.75 5.00
C ASP A 35 1.37 15.61 4.58
N PHE A 36 2.02 15.68 3.41
CA PHE A 36 3.08 14.76 3.00
C PHE A 36 4.30 15.53 2.48
N PRO A 37 5.54 15.04 2.72
CA PRO A 37 6.73 15.65 2.14
C PRO A 37 6.65 15.69 0.61
N ASN A 38 7.05 16.82 0.01
CA ASN A 38 6.98 17.00 -1.43
C ASN A 38 7.93 16.06 -2.17
N GLY A 39 7.47 15.49 -3.28
CA GLY A 39 8.31 14.70 -4.18
C GLY A 39 8.73 13.36 -3.58
N THR A 40 7.91 12.75 -2.73
CA THR A 40 8.23 11.51 -2.03
C THR A 40 7.15 10.42 -2.17
N LEU A 41 6.09 10.66 -2.96
CA LEU A 41 5.00 9.70 -3.12
C LEU A 41 5.45 8.47 -3.93
N CYS A 42 6.38 8.64 -4.87
CA CYS A 42 6.92 7.52 -5.63
C CYS A 42 7.76 6.56 -4.77
N GLU A 43 8.49 7.05 -3.77
CA GLU A 43 9.20 6.21 -2.80
C GLU A 43 8.24 5.43 -1.92
N ARG A 44 7.11 6.04 -1.53
CA ARG A 44 6.08 5.36 -0.73
C ARG A 44 5.47 4.17 -1.46
N GLU A 45 5.17 4.32 -2.75
CA GLU A 45 4.71 3.22 -3.60
C GLU A 45 5.70 2.04 -3.59
N VAL A 46 7.00 2.34 -3.67
CA VAL A 46 8.06 1.33 -3.64
C VAL A 46 8.23 0.75 -2.23
N ALA A 47 8.22 1.56 -1.19
CA ALA A 47 8.32 1.12 0.20
C ALA A 47 7.16 0.19 0.57
N THR A 48 5.95 0.47 0.09
CA THR A 48 4.80 -0.40 0.30
C THR A 48 5.00 -1.76 -0.40
N TYR A 49 5.55 -1.77 -1.62
CA TYR A 49 5.92 -3.03 -2.28
C TYR A 49 7.01 -3.80 -1.51
N GLU A 50 8.09 -3.13 -1.12
CA GLU A 50 9.21 -3.76 -0.41
C GLU A 50 8.76 -4.37 0.93
N LEU A 51 7.90 -3.69 1.69
CA LEU A 51 7.33 -4.26 2.92
C LEU A 51 6.51 -5.52 2.60
N SER A 52 5.63 -5.46 1.60
CA SER A 52 4.84 -6.64 1.21
C SER A 52 5.72 -7.80 0.72
N ALA A 53 6.84 -7.51 0.07
CA ALA A 53 7.78 -8.51 -0.43
C ALA A 53 8.59 -9.13 0.71
N ALA A 54 9.08 -8.33 1.66
CA ALA A 54 9.82 -8.78 2.84
C ALA A 54 8.97 -9.66 3.78
N LEU A 55 7.67 -9.37 3.85
CA LEU A 55 6.70 -10.21 4.56
C LEU A 55 6.29 -11.47 3.76
N GLY A 56 6.61 -11.54 2.47
CA GLY A 56 6.20 -12.65 1.60
C GLY A 56 4.70 -12.67 1.31
N TRP A 57 3.99 -11.56 1.53
CA TRP A 57 2.53 -11.51 1.45
C TRP A 57 2.00 -11.35 0.03
N GLY A 58 2.83 -10.84 -0.89
CA GLY A 58 2.48 -10.71 -2.31
C GLY A 58 1.27 -9.80 -2.58
N LEU A 59 0.99 -8.81 -1.72
CA LEU A 59 -0.17 -7.93 -1.83
C LEU A 59 0.00 -6.83 -2.87
N ILE A 60 1.24 -6.50 -3.23
CA ILE A 60 1.55 -5.32 -4.05
C ILE A 60 2.25 -5.78 -5.33
N PRO A 61 1.83 -5.32 -6.52
CA PRO A 61 2.54 -5.62 -7.75
C PRO A 61 3.99 -5.12 -7.67
N ALA A 62 4.90 -5.81 -8.37
CA ALA A 62 6.31 -5.42 -8.44
C ALA A 62 6.45 -3.92 -8.77
N THR A 63 7.06 -3.15 -7.86
CA THR A 63 7.17 -1.70 -7.95
C THR A 63 8.60 -1.27 -7.66
N VAL A 64 9.20 -0.47 -8.54
CA VAL A 64 10.60 -0.05 -8.43
C VAL A 64 10.76 1.42 -8.80
N LEU A 65 11.79 2.09 -8.26
CA LEU A 65 12.21 3.40 -8.76
C LEU A 65 13.03 3.24 -10.04
N ARG A 66 12.74 4.04 -11.07
CA ARG A 66 13.53 4.11 -12.30
C ARG A 66 13.56 5.53 -12.84
N ASP A 67 14.68 5.86 -13.48
CA ASP A 67 14.74 7.02 -14.36
C ASP A 67 13.93 6.73 -15.63
N GLY A 68 12.91 7.55 -15.88
CA GLY A 68 11.99 7.44 -17.01
C GLY A 68 12.00 8.69 -17.88
N PRO A 69 11.16 8.74 -18.94
CA PRO A 69 11.09 9.89 -19.84
C PRO A 69 10.77 11.21 -19.15
N LEU A 70 10.21 11.13 -17.94
CA LEU A 70 9.84 12.27 -17.14
C LEU A 70 10.68 12.43 -15.84
N GLY A 71 11.89 11.89 -15.83
CA GLY A 71 12.79 11.84 -14.67
C GLY A 71 12.55 10.61 -13.81
N GLU A 72 13.07 10.60 -12.59
CA GLU A 72 12.84 9.49 -11.67
C GLU A 72 11.36 9.39 -11.26
N GLY A 73 10.87 8.16 -11.11
CA GLY A 73 9.56 7.87 -10.56
C GLY A 73 9.37 6.38 -10.29
N MET A 74 8.21 6.03 -9.73
CA MET A 74 7.86 4.63 -9.55
C MET A 74 7.40 4.02 -10.87
N VAL A 75 7.79 2.78 -11.10
CA VAL A 75 7.34 1.92 -12.18
C VAL A 75 6.78 0.65 -11.54
N GLN A 76 5.47 0.46 -11.65
CA GLN A 76 4.74 -0.67 -11.09
C GLN A 76 4.24 -1.58 -12.21
N ARG A 77 4.39 -2.90 -12.09
CA ARG A 77 3.83 -3.86 -13.05
C ARG A 77 2.33 -3.62 -13.20
N PHE A 78 1.87 -3.48 -14.43
CA PHE A 78 0.44 -3.33 -14.70
C PHE A 78 -0.30 -4.62 -14.35
N VAL A 79 -1.44 -4.50 -13.66
CA VAL A 79 -2.30 -5.63 -13.32
C VAL A 79 -3.45 -5.67 -14.31
N ASP A 80 -3.49 -6.71 -15.15
CA ASP A 80 -4.67 -7.01 -15.96
C ASP A 80 -5.80 -7.48 -15.03
N HIS A 81 -6.89 -6.74 -15.02
CA HIS A 81 -8.01 -6.90 -14.10
C HIS A 81 -9.33 -6.59 -14.81
N ASP A 82 -10.43 -7.01 -14.19
CA ASP A 82 -11.77 -6.56 -14.57
C ASP A 82 -12.07 -5.21 -13.91
N PRO A 83 -12.31 -4.12 -14.67
CA PRO A 83 -12.57 -2.80 -14.10
C PRO A 83 -13.89 -2.71 -13.32
N GLU A 84 -14.81 -3.67 -13.50
CA GLU A 84 -16.07 -3.74 -12.74
C GLU A 84 -15.89 -4.42 -11.37
N GLU A 85 -14.73 -5.06 -11.13
CA GLU A 85 -14.42 -5.68 -9.85
C GLU A 85 -13.68 -4.71 -8.93
N HIS A 86 -14.08 -4.70 -7.66
CA HIS A 86 -13.47 -3.91 -6.61
C HIS A 86 -13.66 -4.60 -5.25
N TYR A 87 -13.09 -4.02 -4.19
CA TYR A 87 -13.23 -4.56 -2.83
C TYR A 87 -14.63 -5.10 -2.48
N PHE A 88 -15.68 -4.28 -2.66
CA PHE A 88 -17.04 -4.68 -2.29
C PHE A 88 -17.63 -5.84 -3.11
N THR A 89 -17.21 -6.05 -4.37
CA THR A 89 -17.67 -7.21 -5.17
C THR A 89 -16.84 -8.46 -4.90
N LEU A 90 -15.60 -8.28 -4.42
CA LEU A 90 -14.64 -9.37 -4.20
C LEU A 90 -14.66 -9.91 -2.76
N LEU A 91 -15.18 -9.14 -1.80
CA LEU A 91 -15.09 -9.43 -0.36
C LEU A 91 -15.52 -10.86 -0.02
N ASP A 92 -16.71 -11.28 -0.45
CA ASP A 92 -17.29 -12.57 -0.08
C ASP A 92 -16.43 -13.77 -0.51
N GLN A 93 -15.67 -13.65 -1.60
CA GLN A 93 -14.84 -14.72 -2.15
C GLN A 93 -13.38 -14.66 -1.68
N HIS A 94 -12.97 -13.53 -1.10
CA HIS A 94 -11.56 -13.24 -0.81
C HIS A 94 -11.34 -12.68 0.61
N ALA A 95 -12.21 -12.98 1.56
CA ALA A 95 -12.17 -12.45 2.92
C ALA A 95 -10.79 -12.62 3.60
N ASP A 96 -10.14 -13.78 3.45
CA ASP A 96 -8.83 -14.03 4.09
C ASP A 96 -7.71 -13.16 3.48
N HIS A 97 -7.77 -12.86 2.18
CA HIS A 97 -6.86 -11.90 1.57
C HIS A 97 -7.12 -10.49 2.11
N PHE A 98 -8.39 -10.11 2.28
CA PHE A 98 -8.73 -8.79 2.79
C PHE A 98 -8.46 -8.61 4.29
N ARG A 99 -8.50 -9.67 5.10
CA ARG A 99 -7.97 -9.65 6.48
C ARG A 99 -6.50 -9.31 6.50
N ARG A 100 -5.71 -9.91 5.60
CA ARG A 100 -4.28 -9.60 5.45
C ARG A 100 -4.08 -8.16 4.98
N PHE A 101 -4.89 -7.66 4.04
CA PHE A 101 -4.88 -6.24 3.67
C PHE A 101 -5.24 -5.30 4.82
N ALA A 102 -6.22 -5.65 5.67
CA ALA A 102 -6.59 -4.82 6.81
C ALA A 102 -5.41 -4.63 7.78
N VAL A 103 -4.69 -5.72 8.09
CA VAL A 103 -3.45 -5.65 8.87
C VAL A 103 -2.39 -4.82 8.14
N PHE A 104 -2.21 -5.05 6.85
CA PHE A 104 -1.22 -4.33 6.05
C PHE A 104 -1.47 -2.81 6.02
N ASP A 105 -2.73 -2.40 5.83
CA ASP A 105 -3.16 -0.99 5.82
C ASP A 105 -2.86 -0.31 7.17
N VAL A 106 -2.97 -1.02 8.29
CA VAL A 106 -2.58 -0.51 9.62
C VAL A 106 -1.07 -0.29 9.68
N LEU A 107 -0.26 -1.28 9.27
CA LEU A 107 1.20 -1.17 9.29
C LEU A 107 1.70 0.02 8.48
N VAL A 108 1.24 0.12 7.23
CA VAL A 108 1.61 1.20 6.31
C VAL A 108 0.83 2.48 6.54
N ASN A 109 -0.12 2.51 7.47
CA ASN A 109 -0.98 3.68 7.73
C ASN A 109 -1.58 4.26 6.44
N ASN A 110 -2.25 3.40 5.67
CA ASN A 110 -2.77 3.75 4.35
C ASN A 110 -3.85 4.82 4.46
N ALA A 111 -3.58 6.01 3.93
CA ALA A 111 -4.46 7.15 4.06
C ALA A 111 -5.47 7.27 2.91
N ASP A 112 -5.59 6.31 2.00
CA ASP A 112 -6.52 6.43 0.86
C ASP A 112 -6.90 5.09 0.20
N ARG A 113 -7.09 3.99 0.96
CA ARG A 113 -7.50 2.69 0.38
C ARG A 113 -8.96 2.72 -0.06
N LYS A 114 -9.21 2.99 -1.34
CA LYS A 114 -10.51 2.85 -1.99
C LYS A 114 -10.75 1.43 -2.47
N GLY A 115 -12.01 1.08 -2.75
CA GLY A 115 -12.38 -0.23 -3.25
C GLY A 115 -11.79 -0.55 -4.62
N GLY A 116 -11.72 0.44 -5.52
CA GLY A 116 -11.11 0.31 -6.85
C GLY A 116 -9.59 0.16 -6.82
N HIS A 117 -8.97 0.33 -5.65
CA HIS A 117 -7.54 0.07 -5.49
C HIS A 117 -7.25 -1.42 -5.22
N CYS A 118 -8.26 -2.27 -5.02
CA CYS A 118 -8.14 -3.71 -4.78
C CYS A 118 -8.51 -4.46 -6.06
N LEU A 119 -7.52 -5.06 -6.71
CA LEU A 119 -7.65 -5.67 -8.02
C LEU A 119 -7.54 -7.18 -7.92
N ARG A 120 -8.42 -7.91 -8.61
CA ARG A 120 -8.24 -9.33 -8.87
C ARG A 120 -7.45 -9.49 -10.17
N SER A 121 -6.24 -10.02 -10.04
CA SER A 121 -5.36 -10.30 -11.17
C SER A 121 -5.98 -11.41 -12.03
N ARG A 122 -6.22 -11.15 -13.32
CA ARG A 122 -6.79 -12.14 -14.25
C ARG A 122 -5.89 -13.37 -14.46
N PRO A 123 -4.55 -13.22 -14.58
CA PRO A 123 -3.68 -14.37 -14.82
C PRO A 123 -3.65 -15.43 -13.70
N ASP A 124 -3.70 -15.02 -12.43
CA ASP A 124 -3.48 -15.90 -11.27
C ASP A 124 -4.59 -15.85 -10.20
N GLY A 125 -5.57 -14.95 -10.33
CA GLY A 125 -6.68 -14.79 -9.40
C GLY A 125 -6.29 -14.12 -8.08
N GLY A 126 -5.03 -13.70 -7.91
CA GLY A 126 -4.55 -13.07 -6.69
C GLY A 126 -5.15 -11.68 -6.48
N ILE A 127 -5.35 -11.28 -5.22
CA ILE A 127 -5.80 -9.93 -4.86
C ILE A 127 -4.58 -9.04 -4.63
N LEU A 128 -4.50 -7.96 -5.40
CA LEU A 128 -3.41 -7.00 -5.39
C LEU A 128 -3.91 -5.59 -5.07
N GLY A 129 -3.12 -4.82 -4.34
CA GLY A 129 -3.35 -3.43 -4.04
C GLY A 129 -2.55 -2.53 -4.97
N ILE A 130 -3.14 -1.41 -5.40
CA ILE A 130 -2.44 -0.34 -6.10
C ILE A 130 -2.65 1.01 -5.41
N ASP A 131 -1.89 2.03 -5.81
CA ASP A 131 -2.04 3.43 -5.33
C ASP A 131 -1.75 3.61 -3.83
N HIS A 132 -0.47 3.50 -3.48
CA HIS A 132 0.06 3.58 -2.11
C HIS A 132 0.94 4.80 -1.86
N GLY A 133 0.83 5.84 -2.70
CA GLY A 133 1.57 7.08 -2.50
C GLY A 133 1.27 7.76 -1.15
N LEU A 134 0.10 7.49 -0.54
CA LEU A 134 -0.34 8.07 0.73
C LEU A 134 -0.21 7.10 1.90
N THR A 135 1.02 6.62 2.13
CA THR A 135 1.36 5.66 3.19
C THR A 135 2.52 6.17 4.06
N PHE A 136 2.77 5.48 5.16
CA PHE A 136 3.86 5.65 6.13
C PHE A 136 3.87 6.98 6.88
N HIS A 137 2.82 7.78 6.81
CA HIS A 137 2.75 9.01 7.58
C HIS A 137 2.98 8.72 9.08
N PRO A 138 3.81 9.51 9.81
CA PRO A 138 4.11 9.23 11.21
C PRO A 138 2.89 9.32 12.13
N ALA A 139 2.06 10.36 11.95
CA ALA A 139 0.79 10.48 12.65
C ALA A 139 -0.25 9.55 12.03
N TRP A 140 -1.17 9.03 12.85
CA TRP A 140 -2.29 8.20 12.41
C TRP A 140 -3.10 8.89 11.31
N LYS A 141 -3.27 8.17 10.19
CA LYS A 141 -3.98 8.65 9.00
C LYS A 141 -4.78 7.55 8.30
N LEU A 142 -4.99 6.40 8.93
CA LEU A 142 -5.63 5.25 8.29
C LEU A 142 -7.01 5.63 7.76
N ARG A 143 -7.17 5.57 6.43
CA ARG A 143 -8.43 5.71 5.73
C ARG A 143 -8.59 4.58 4.73
N THR A 144 -9.45 3.62 5.05
CA THR A 144 -9.65 2.41 4.26
C THR A 144 -11.12 2.08 4.11
N VAL A 145 -11.48 1.36 3.05
CA VAL A 145 -12.82 0.73 2.92
C VAL A 145 -12.88 -0.64 3.61
N ILE A 146 -11.74 -1.17 4.08
CA ILE A 146 -11.60 -2.53 4.61
C ILE A 146 -11.93 -2.60 6.12
N TRP A 147 -12.83 -1.74 6.60
CA TRP A 147 -13.29 -1.75 8.00
C TRP A 147 -14.21 -2.94 8.35
N HIS A 148 -14.55 -3.80 7.39
CA HIS A 148 -15.37 -5.00 7.62
C HIS A 148 -14.76 -5.91 8.70
N PHE A 149 -13.44 -5.90 8.84
CA PHE A 149 -12.70 -6.75 9.79
C PHE A 149 -12.29 -6.00 11.08
N ALA A 150 -12.82 -4.80 11.32
CA ALA A 150 -12.55 -4.06 12.55
C ALA A 150 -12.90 -4.91 13.79
N GLY A 151 -12.04 -4.86 14.82
CA GLY A 151 -12.21 -5.65 16.03
C GLY A 151 -11.93 -7.15 15.90
N GLU A 152 -11.70 -7.68 14.70
CA GLU A 152 -11.33 -9.09 14.54
C GLU A 152 -9.95 -9.38 15.13
N ARG A 153 -9.77 -10.61 15.63
CA ARG A 153 -8.46 -11.09 16.11
C ARG A 153 -7.51 -11.29 14.95
N ILE A 154 -6.24 -10.98 15.20
CA ILE A 154 -5.18 -11.20 14.23
C ILE A 154 -4.85 -12.69 14.21
N ASP A 155 -4.79 -13.27 13.01
CA ASP A 155 -4.36 -14.65 12.82
C ASP A 155 -2.92 -14.83 13.34
N PRO A 156 -2.61 -15.89 14.10
CA PRO A 156 -1.27 -16.11 14.65
C PRO A 156 -0.15 -16.09 13.60
N VAL A 157 -0.39 -16.60 12.39
CA VAL A 157 0.61 -16.59 11.30
C VAL A 157 0.88 -15.15 10.86
N ILE A 158 -0.15 -14.31 10.80
CA ILE A 158 0.00 -12.88 10.50
C ILE A 158 0.69 -12.16 11.66
N ALA A 159 0.41 -12.54 12.91
CA ALA A 159 1.03 -11.94 14.09
C ALA A 159 2.55 -12.19 14.13
N ASP A 160 3.03 -13.37 13.73
CA ASP A 160 4.47 -13.66 13.63
C ASP A 160 5.16 -12.72 12.62
N ASP A 161 4.52 -12.45 11.49
CA ASP A 161 5.01 -11.50 10.50
C ASP A 161 4.99 -10.04 11.01
N VAL A 162 3.92 -9.64 11.71
CA VAL A 162 3.84 -8.33 12.37
C VAL A 162 4.93 -8.20 13.45
N CYS A 163 5.30 -9.29 14.12
CA CYS A 163 6.39 -9.31 15.10
C CYS A 163 7.73 -8.95 14.45
N ARG A 164 8.02 -9.44 13.24
CA ARG A 164 9.23 -9.04 12.49
C ARG A 164 9.27 -7.54 12.21
N VAL A 165 8.12 -6.93 11.91
CA VAL A 165 8.01 -5.46 11.74
C VAL A 165 8.26 -4.73 13.06
N ALA A 166 7.63 -5.18 14.15
CA ALA A 166 7.77 -4.58 15.48
C ALA A 166 9.20 -4.69 16.04
N GLN A 167 9.93 -5.74 15.66
CA GLN A 167 11.32 -5.96 16.05
C GLN A 167 12.34 -5.26 15.14
N LEU A 168 11.88 -4.55 14.10
CA LEU A 168 12.73 -3.96 13.07
C LEU A 168 13.71 -5.00 12.49
N ASP A 169 13.20 -6.19 12.18
CA ASP A 169 14.01 -7.25 11.57
C ASP A 169 14.71 -6.69 10.31
N ALA A 170 16.02 -6.96 10.18
CA ALA A 170 16.82 -6.43 9.08
C ALA A 170 16.26 -6.80 7.71
N THR A 171 15.69 -8.01 7.57
CA THR A 171 15.06 -8.47 6.32
C THR A 171 13.83 -7.64 5.92
N VAL A 172 13.21 -6.94 6.88
CA VAL A 172 12.07 -6.05 6.68
C VAL A 172 12.52 -4.60 6.49
N VAL A 173 13.46 -4.12 7.32
CA VAL A 173 13.77 -2.68 7.42
C VAL A 173 14.86 -2.23 6.45
N ASP A 174 15.81 -3.08 6.10
CA ASP A 174 16.90 -2.74 5.18
C ASP A 174 16.39 -2.21 3.82
N PRO A 175 15.40 -2.84 3.13
CA PRO A 175 14.89 -2.32 1.87
C PRO A 175 14.06 -1.02 2.02
N LEU A 176 13.54 -0.74 3.22
CA LEU A 176 12.73 0.46 3.50
C LEU A 176 13.56 1.68 3.89
N THR A 177 14.73 1.47 4.50
CA THR A 177 15.64 2.52 4.98
C THR A 177 16.01 3.57 3.93
N PRO A 178 16.27 3.25 2.64
CA PRO A 178 16.55 4.28 1.64
C PRO A 178 15.29 5.03 1.15
N LEU A 179 14.08 4.57 1.50
CA LEU A 179 12.81 5.06 0.99
C LEU A 179 12.01 5.87 2.02
N LEU A 180 12.19 5.56 3.30
CA LEU A 180 11.46 6.16 4.42
C LEU A 180 12.42 6.86 5.40
N SER A 181 11.93 7.93 6.03
CA SER A 181 12.68 8.58 7.11
C SER A 181 12.70 7.73 8.38
N PRO A 182 13.67 7.95 9.30
CA PRO A 182 13.71 7.24 10.58
C PRO A 182 12.42 7.37 11.38
N LEU A 183 11.77 8.55 11.35
CA LEU A 183 10.51 8.80 12.04
C LEU A 183 9.35 7.96 11.47
N GLU A 184 9.32 7.74 10.16
CA GLU A 184 8.29 6.93 9.52
C GLU A 184 8.46 5.43 9.83
N LEU A 185 9.71 4.96 9.90
CA LEU A 185 10.05 3.61 10.32
C LEU A 185 9.68 3.36 11.80
N GLU A 186 10.03 4.29 12.69
CA GLU A 186 9.66 4.25 14.11
C GLU A 186 8.13 4.22 14.28
N ALA A 187 7.41 5.04 13.53
CA ALA A 187 5.95 5.04 13.57
C ALA A 187 5.34 3.72 13.06
N MET A 188 5.92 3.11 12.02
CA MET A 188 5.51 1.78 11.54
C MET A 188 5.76 0.70 12.60
N GLN A 189 6.92 0.73 13.25
CA GLN A 189 7.26 -0.16 14.34
C GLN A 189 6.27 -0.04 15.50
N GLN A 190 5.94 1.19 15.91
CA GLN A 190 5.01 1.45 17.00
C GLN A 190 3.62 0.92 16.68
N ARG A 191 3.13 1.11 15.44
CA ARG A 191 1.85 0.54 15.00
C ARG A 191 1.86 -0.99 15.04
N ALA A 192 2.95 -1.62 14.60
CA ALA A 192 3.10 -3.07 14.67
C ALA A 192 3.09 -3.58 16.12
N ALA A 193 3.82 -2.91 17.02
CA ALA A 193 3.87 -3.26 18.44
C ALA A 193 2.51 -3.08 19.13
N GLU A 194 1.79 -1.99 18.83
CA GLU A 194 0.43 -1.75 19.33
C GLU A 194 -0.54 -2.82 18.84
N LEU A 195 -0.47 -3.16 17.56
CA LEU A 195 -1.31 -4.18 16.95
C LEU A 195 -1.10 -5.58 17.58
N LEU A 196 0.14 -5.92 17.96
CA LEU A 196 0.43 -7.16 18.72
C LEU A 196 -0.05 -7.10 20.16
N THR A 197 0.04 -5.92 20.79
CA THR A 197 -0.38 -5.73 22.18
C THR A 197 -1.89 -5.84 22.32
N THR A 198 -2.64 -5.27 21.38
CA THR A 198 -4.11 -5.36 21.34
C THR A 198 -4.57 -6.74 20.86
N GLY A 199 -3.87 -7.32 19.89
CA GLY A 199 -4.20 -8.63 19.29
C GLY A 199 -5.43 -8.59 18.39
N THR A 200 -5.96 -7.41 18.09
CA THR A 200 -7.15 -7.19 17.25
C THR A 200 -6.94 -6.02 16.29
N LEU A 201 -7.59 -6.07 15.13
CA LEU A 201 -7.67 -4.95 14.22
C LEU A 201 -8.35 -3.74 14.88
N PRO A 202 -7.89 -2.50 14.60
CA PRO A 202 -8.45 -1.31 15.21
C PRO A 202 -9.87 -1.04 14.71
N GLU A 203 -10.64 -0.33 15.55
CA GLU A 203 -11.92 0.25 15.17
C GLU A 203 -11.72 1.62 14.52
N PRO A 204 -12.61 2.07 13.61
CA PRO A 204 -12.55 3.41 13.07
C PRO A 204 -12.74 4.45 14.19
N GLU A 205 -11.81 5.40 14.29
CA GLU A 205 -11.84 6.43 15.33
C GLU A 205 -13.09 7.32 15.21
N PRO A 206 -13.93 7.45 16.27
CA PRO A 206 -15.10 8.31 16.24
C PRO A 206 -14.73 9.77 15.95
N GLY A 207 -15.34 10.36 14.92
CA GLY A 207 -15.09 11.75 14.52
C GLY A 207 -13.87 11.94 13.62
N TYR A 208 -13.07 10.90 13.37
CA TYR A 208 -12.06 10.90 12.32
C TYR A 208 -12.68 10.45 10.99
N HIS A 209 -12.19 10.99 9.87
CA HIS A 209 -12.62 10.60 8.53
C HIS A 209 -11.93 9.29 8.10
N SER A 210 -12.25 8.18 8.77
CA SER A 210 -11.61 6.86 8.58
C SER A 210 -11.94 6.18 7.26
N VAL A 211 -12.89 6.70 6.47
CA VAL A 211 -13.28 6.14 5.17
C VAL A 211 -12.85 7.11 4.06
N PRO A 212 -12.15 6.65 3.01
CA PRO A 212 -11.71 7.52 1.93
C PRO A 212 -12.88 7.95 1.04
N TRP A 213 -12.66 8.99 0.24
CA TRP A 213 -13.64 9.47 -0.72
C TRP A 213 -13.01 9.68 -2.10
N PRO A 214 -13.66 9.23 -3.19
CA PRO A 214 -14.83 8.35 -3.23
C PRO A 214 -14.53 6.94 -2.67
N LEU A 215 -15.56 6.10 -2.58
CA LEU A 215 -15.41 4.71 -2.10
C LEU A 215 -14.78 3.78 -3.13
N VAL A 216 -14.92 4.06 -4.42
CA VAL A 216 -14.36 3.32 -5.56
C VAL A 216 -13.71 4.32 -6.51
#